data_AF-A0A7X0Z4B1-F1
#
_entry.id   AF-A0A7X0Z4B1-F1
#
_cell.length_a   1.000
_cell.length_b   1.000
_cell.length_c   1.000
_cell.angle_alpha   90.00
_cell.angle_beta   90.00
_cell.angle_gamma   90.00
#
_symmetry.space_group_name_H-M   'P 1'
#
loop_
_entity.id
_entity.type
_entity.pdbx_description
1 polymer ?
#
loop_
_entity_poly.entity_id
_entity_poly.type
_entity_poly.pdbx_seq_one_letter_code
_entity_poly.pdbx_strand_id
1 'polypeptide(L)'
;MCELLKNKKVWILVGLLVVFVIILLIALQQCSRDGEVDKGTKPAKIETDFRQSYAAWSDLKLNGDLCQAAYVKELRQVETDFNAIYKRAKAANVWDGLSEADQRIYTAYGDVGTKLGVMNTAIEKQDYPKAKRLLAEILEVEKEVKQGITK
;
A
#
# COMPACT_ATOMS: atom_id res chain seq x y z
N MET A 1 -38.27 -13.63 7.71
CA MET A 1 -37.30 -14.15 6.71
C MET A 1 -37.86 -15.36 5.94
N CYS A 2 -39.18 -15.50 5.73
CA CYS A 2 -39.77 -16.73 5.15
C CYS A 2 -40.85 -16.54 4.06
N GLU A 3 -41.06 -15.34 3.50
CA GLU A 3 -41.98 -15.18 2.35
C GLU A 3 -41.31 -14.91 1.00
N LEU A 4 -40.04 -14.46 0.98
CA LEU A 4 -39.31 -14.17 -0.26
C LEU A 4 -38.92 -15.42 -1.08
N LEU A 5 -38.97 -16.62 -0.49
CA LEU A 5 -38.50 -17.87 -1.11
C LEU A 5 -39.56 -18.60 -1.96
N LYS A 6 -40.84 -18.20 -1.91
CA LYS A 6 -41.93 -18.91 -2.63
C LYS A 6 -42.18 -18.41 -4.05
N ASN A 7 -41.61 -17.27 -4.44
CA ASN A 7 -41.90 -16.68 -5.73
C ASN A 7 -40.91 -17.16 -6.80
N LYS A 8 -41.37 -18.05 -7.70
CA LYS A 8 -40.54 -18.59 -8.81
C LYS A 8 -39.88 -17.48 -9.64
N LYS A 9 -40.51 -16.31 -9.77
CA LYS A 9 -39.95 -15.17 -10.51
C LYS A 9 -38.73 -14.57 -9.81
N VAL A 10 -38.70 -14.58 -8.48
CA VAL A 10 -37.55 -14.09 -7.68
C VAL A 10 -36.36 -15.03 -7.86
N TRP A 11 -36.59 -16.35 -7.87
CA TRP A 11 -35.52 -17.32 -8.13
C TRP A 11 -34.95 -17.27 -9.55
N ILE A 12 -35.78 -16.97 -10.56
CA ILE A 12 -35.32 -16.75 -11.93
C ILE A 12 -34.47 -15.47 -12.01
N LEU A 13 -34.89 -14.39 -11.34
CA LEU A 13 -34.13 -13.14 -11.26
C LEU A 13 -32.80 -13.30 -10.51
N VAL A 14 -32.79 -14.02 -9.39
CA VAL A 14 -31.56 -14.34 -8.65
C VAL A 14 -30.63 -15.22 -9.48
N GLY A 15 -31.16 -16.22 -10.18
CA GLY A 15 -30.39 -17.07 -11.10
C GLY A 15 -29.74 -16.27 -12.23
N LEU A 16 -30.50 -15.36 -12.87
CA LEU A 16 -29.98 -14.47 -13.90
C LEU A 16 -28.91 -13.52 -13.37
N LEU A 17 -29.08 -12.99 -12.16
CA LEU A 17 -28.13 -12.08 -11.54
C LEU A 17 -26.83 -12.79 -11.18
N VAL A 18 -26.90 -14.03 -10.69
CA VAL A 18 -25.71 -14.87 -10.42
C VAL A 18 -24.98 -15.20 -11.73
N VAL A 19 -25.70 -15.57 -12.79
CA VAL A 19 -25.08 -15.83 -14.11
C VAL A 19 -24.43 -14.57 -14.67
N PHE A 20 -25.07 -13.41 -14.53
CA PHE A 20 -24.52 -12.13 -14.98
C PHE A 20 -23.26 -11.74 -14.21
N VAL A 21 -23.22 -11.96 -12.89
CA VAL A 21 -22.00 -11.76 -12.08
C VAL A 21 -20.89 -12.72 -12.50
N ILE A 22 -21.19 -13.98 -12.81
CA ILE A 22 -20.20 -14.94 -13.32
C ILE A 22 -19.65 -14.49 -14.68
N ILE A 23 -20.50 -14.02 -15.60
CA ILE A 23 -20.06 -13.49 -16.90
C ILE A 23 -19.18 -12.25 -16.71
N LEU A 24 -19.53 -11.36 -15.78
CA LEU A 24 -18.70 -10.20 -15.43
C LEU A 24 -17.34 -10.61 -14.84
N LEU A 25 -17.30 -11.65 -13.99
CA LEU A 25 -16.04 -12.17 -13.45
C LEU A 25 -15.16 -12.79 -14.54
N ILE A 26 -15.75 -13.50 -15.50
CA ILE A 26 -15.02 -14.06 -16.65
C ILE A 26 -14.52 -12.94 -17.58
N ALA A 27 -15.33 -11.90 -17.83
CA ALA A 27 -14.92 -10.74 -18.64
C ALA A 27 -13.78 -9.95 -17.97
N LEU A 28 -13.78 -9.81 -16.64
CA LEU A 28 -12.66 -9.22 -15.90
C LEU A 28 -11.38 -10.06 -15.97
N GLN A 29 -11.50 -11.40 -16.09
CA GLN A 29 -10.34 -12.29 -16.28
C GLN A 29 -9.81 -12.28 -17.73
N GLN A 30 -10.64 -11.95 -18.72
CA GLN A 30 -10.22 -11.88 -20.13
C GLN A 30 -9.56 -10.55 -20.52
N CYS A 31 -9.72 -9.48 -19.73
CA CYS A 31 -8.89 -8.27 -19.87
C CYS A 31 -7.46 -8.42 -19.30
N SER A 32 -7.11 -9.54 -18.66
CA SER A 32 -5.76 -9.76 -18.10
C SER A 32 -4.89 -10.69 -18.94
N ARG A 33 -5.30 -11.05 -20.15
CA ARG A 33 -4.66 -12.12 -20.91
C ARG A 33 -4.54 -11.78 -22.38
N ASP A 34 -3.68 -10.81 -22.68
CA ASP A 34 -2.93 -10.73 -23.94
C ASP A 34 -1.67 -9.88 -23.74
N GLY A 35 -0.52 -10.43 -24.14
CA GLY A 35 0.71 -9.66 -24.39
C GLY A 35 1.84 -9.83 -23.38
N GLU A 36 2.64 -10.88 -23.55
CA GLU A 36 3.98 -10.98 -22.98
C GLU A 36 4.91 -9.91 -23.58
N VAL A 37 5.24 -8.90 -22.79
CA VAL A 37 6.53 -8.21 -22.82
C VAL A 37 6.99 -8.10 -21.37
N ASP A 38 8.09 -8.79 -21.03
CA ASP A 38 8.74 -8.82 -19.71
C ASP A 38 9.39 -7.48 -19.30
N LYS A 39 8.59 -6.41 -19.36
CA LYS A 39 8.85 -5.05 -18.88
C LYS A 39 7.64 -4.45 -18.15
N GLY A 40 6.44 -5.02 -18.29
CA GLY A 40 5.20 -4.50 -17.67
C GLY A 40 4.91 -4.95 -16.23
N THR A 41 5.52 -6.04 -15.77
CA THR A 41 5.20 -6.64 -14.45
C THR A 41 5.94 -5.98 -13.28
N LYS A 42 7.09 -5.36 -13.54
CA LYS A 42 7.96 -4.78 -12.50
C LYS A 42 7.35 -3.52 -11.87
N PRO A 43 6.84 -2.53 -12.63
CA PRO A 43 6.19 -1.35 -12.06
C PRO A 43 4.89 -1.70 -11.31
N ALA A 44 4.04 -2.57 -11.88
CA ALA A 44 2.78 -2.98 -11.25
C ALA A 44 2.99 -3.69 -9.91
N LYS A 45 4.04 -4.51 -9.80
CA LYS A 45 4.42 -5.14 -8.53
C LYS A 45 4.92 -4.11 -7.50
N ILE A 46 5.73 -3.14 -7.91
CA ILE A 46 6.24 -2.09 -7.01
C ILE A 46 5.09 -1.27 -6.44
N GLU A 47 4.13 -0.91 -7.29
CA GLU A 47 2.93 -0.19 -6.86
C GLU A 47 2.08 -1.02 -5.89
N THR A 48 1.87 -2.31 -6.18
CA THR A 48 1.12 -3.22 -5.31
C THR A 48 1.79 -3.35 -3.95
N ASP A 49 3.09 -3.62 -3.91
CA ASP A 49 3.87 -3.74 -2.68
C ASP A 49 3.83 -2.42 -1.90
N PHE A 50 3.93 -1.28 -2.59
CA PHE A 50 3.81 0.04 -1.97
C PHE A 50 2.46 0.26 -1.31
N ARG A 51 1.36 -0.04 -2.01
CA ARG A 51 0.00 0.09 -1.46
C ARG A 51 -0.17 -0.77 -0.20
N GLN A 52 0.36 -1.99 -0.20
CA GLN A 52 0.31 -2.90 0.95
C GLN A 52 1.11 -2.37 2.14
N SER A 53 2.36 -1.97 1.95
CA SER A 53 3.19 -1.43 3.04
C SER A 53 2.66 -0.09 3.55
N TYR A 54 2.09 0.74 2.68
CA TYR A 54 1.43 1.98 3.09
C TYR A 54 0.17 1.69 3.93
N ALA A 55 -0.63 0.70 3.58
CA ALA A 55 -1.79 0.30 4.38
C ALA A 55 -1.35 -0.18 5.77
N ALA A 56 -0.34 -1.04 5.85
CA ALA A 56 0.22 -1.50 7.14
C ALA A 56 0.72 -0.33 7.99
N TRP A 57 1.45 0.62 7.38
CA TRP A 57 1.89 1.84 8.05
C TRP A 57 0.72 2.70 8.52
N SER A 58 -0.32 2.86 7.69
CA SER A 58 -1.53 3.60 8.03
C SER A 58 -2.24 2.99 9.23
N ASP A 59 -2.41 1.68 9.25
CA ASP A 59 -3.06 0.96 10.35
C ASP A 59 -2.28 1.11 11.65
N LEU A 60 -0.95 0.97 11.62
CA LEU A 60 -0.10 1.19 12.80
C LEU A 60 -0.30 2.60 13.37
N LYS A 61 -0.29 3.64 12.52
CA LYS A 61 -0.50 5.03 12.96
C LYS A 61 -1.87 5.28 13.59
N LEU A 62 -2.90 4.56 13.15
CA LEU A 62 -4.27 4.72 13.65
C LEU A 62 -4.53 3.97 14.96
N ASN A 63 -3.79 2.88 15.21
CA ASN A 63 -4.08 1.94 16.30
C ASN A 63 -3.45 2.30 17.66
N GLY A 64 -2.72 3.41 17.79
CA GLY A 64 -2.29 3.94 19.09
C GLY A 64 -0.81 4.34 19.17
N ASP A 65 -0.26 4.41 20.39
CA ASP A 65 1.07 4.96 20.68
C ASP A 65 2.20 4.14 20.02
N LEU A 66 2.51 4.50 18.77
CA LEU A 66 3.56 3.92 17.93
C LEU A 66 4.94 3.86 18.58
N CYS A 67 5.15 4.64 19.64
CA CYS A 67 6.40 4.64 20.37
C CYS A 67 6.51 3.47 21.36
N GLN A 68 5.54 2.55 21.44
CA GLN A 68 5.62 1.39 22.31
C GLN A 68 6.38 0.22 21.69
N ALA A 69 7.14 -0.49 22.52
CA ALA A 69 7.92 -1.65 22.13
C ALA A 69 7.10 -2.77 21.45
N ALA A 70 5.80 -2.86 21.79
CA ALA A 70 4.87 -3.84 21.22
C ALA A 70 4.73 -3.75 19.70
N TYR A 71 4.96 -2.58 19.10
CA TYR A 71 4.80 -2.33 17.66
C TYR A 71 6.12 -2.34 16.89
N VAL A 72 7.27 -2.46 17.58
CA VAL A 72 8.60 -2.33 16.95
C VAL A 72 8.79 -3.36 15.85
N LYS A 73 8.29 -4.58 16.02
CA LYS A 73 8.44 -5.64 15.02
C LYS A 73 7.74 -5.27 13.71
N GLU A 74 6.50 -4.81 13.79
CA GLU A 74 5.69 -4.38 12.65
C GLU A 74 6.30 -3.13 12.01
N LEU A 75 6.78 -2.18 12.81
CA LEU A 75 7.47 -0.99 12.31
C LEU A 75 8.78 -1.32 11.60
N ARG A 76 9.53 -2.32 12.06
CA ARG A 76 10.74 -2.85 11.40
C ARG A 76 10.40 -3.50 10.05
N GLN A 77 9.25 -4.16 9.95
CA GLN A 77 8.77 -4.69 8.67
C GLN A 77 8.45 -3.56 7.70
N VAL A 78 7.69 -2.55 8.12
CA VAL A 78 7.35 -1.38 7.28
C VAL A 78 8.62 -0.64 6.82
N GLU A 79 9.58 -0.43 7.72
CA GLU A 79 10.92 0.11 7.38
C GLU A 79 11.58 -0.70 6.27
N THR A 80 11.66 -2.03 6.45
CA THR A 80 12.31 -2.95 5.50
C THR A 80 11.64 -2.88 4.14
N ASP A 81 10.31 -2.88 4.13
CA ASP A 81 9.52 -2.87 2.90
C ASP A 81 9.69 -1.56 2.13
N PHE A 82 9.57 -0.40 2.79
CA PHE A 82 9.74 0.89 2.13
C PHE A 82 11.15 1.05 1.54
N ASN A 83 12.19 0.63 2.26
CA ASN A 83 13.56 0.63 1.75
C ASN A 83 13.72 -0.30 0.54
N ALA A 84 13.13 -1.50 0.57
CA ALA A 84 13.18 -2.46 -0.52
C ALA A 84 12.38 -1.99 -1.75
N ILE A 85 11.22 -1.37 -1.55
CA ILE A 85 10.39 -0.77 -2.61
C ILE A 85 11.16 0.36 -3.28
N TYR A 86 11.72 1.30 -2.51
CA TYR A 86 12.51 2.41 -3.04
C TYR A 86 13.70 1.90 -3.86
N LYS A 87 14.47 0.95 -3.33
CA LYS A 87 15.61 0.35 -4.05
C LYS A 87 15.19 -0.28 -5.39
N ARG A 88 14.05 -0.97 -5.41
CA ARG A 88 13.52 -1.58 -6.65
C ARG A 88 13.00 -0.52 -7.62
N ALA A 89 12.35 0.54 -7.13
CA ALA A 89 11.91 1.66 -7.94
C ALA A 89 13.09 2.36 -8.63
N LYS A 90 14.22 2.55 -7.93
CA LYS A 90 15.43 3.20 -8.46
C LYS A 90 16.24 2.38 -9.45
N ALA A 91 15.85 1.13 -9.76
CA ALA A 91 16.48 0.39 -10.84
C ALA A 91 16.27 1.14 -12.17
N ALA A 92 17.32 1.33 -12.98
CA ALA A 92 17.30 2.23 -14.15
C ALA A 92 16.11 1.97 -15.09
N ASN A 93 15.86 0.70 -15.42
CA ASN A 93 14.75 0.27 -16.28
C ASN A 93 13.36 0.37 -15.66
N VAL A 94 13.26 0.70 -14.37
CA VAL A 94 12.01 0.98 -13.68
C VAL A 94 11.85 2.49 -13.53
N TRP A 95 12.85 3.17 -12.97
CA TRP A 95 12.81 4.59 -12.64
C TRP A 95 12.47 5.46 -13.85
N ASP A 96 13.11 5.19 -14.98
CA ASP A 96 12.91 5.96 -16.22
C ASP A 96 11.50 5.77 -16.80
N GLY A 97 10.80 4.70 -16.41
CA GLY A 97 9.43 4.42 -16.81
C GLY A 97 8.37 4.94 -15.82
N LEU A 98 8.77 5.50 -14.69
CA LEU A 98 7.86 6.07 -13.70
C LEU A 98 7.51 7.52 -14.03
N SER A 99 6.29 7.93 -13.67
CA SER A 99 5.92 9.34 -13.72
C SER A 99 6.74 10.13 -12.69
N GLU A 100 6.91 11.45 -12.89
CA GLU A 100 7.57 12.29 -11.88
C GLU A 100 6.86 12.24 -10.53
N ALA A 101 5.52 12.11 -10.53
CA ALA A 101 4.74 11.97 -9.31
C ALA A 101 5.11 10.67 -8.56
N ASP A 102 5.21 9.55 -9.27
CA ASP A 102 5.62 8.27 -8.68
C ASP A 102 7.06 8.31 -8.18
N GLN A 103 7.96 8.92 -8.95
CA GLN A 103 9.35 9.13 -8.52
C GLN A 103 9.44 9.95 -7.22
N ARG A 104 8.65 11.03 -7.11
CA ARG A 104 8.53 11.82 -5.88
C ARG A 104 8.00 10.98 -4.72
N ILE A 105 6.94 10.20 -4.93
CA ILE A 105 6.35 9.32 -3.91
C ILE A 105 7.39 8.31 -3.42
N TYR A 106 8.01 7.53 -4.32
CA TYR A 106 8.96 6.50 -3.91
C TYR A 106 10.20 7.08 -3.23
N THR A 107 10.66 8.27 -3.64
CA THR A 107 11.75 8.97 -2.95
C THR A 107 11.36 9.32 -1.52
N ALA A 108 10.22 9.99 -1.35
CA ALA A 108 9.74 10.39 -0.03
C ALA A 108 9.53 9.20 0.91
N TYR A 109 8.96 8.10 0.42
CA TYR A 109 8.76 6.90 1.24
C TYR A 109 10.05 6.10 1.48
N GLY A 110 11.08 6.24 0.62
CA GLY A 110 12.44 5.80 0.93
C GLY A 110 13.03 6.58 2.12
N ASP A 111 12.80 7.89 2.18
CA ASP A 111 13.20 8.72 3.32
C ASP A 111 12.41 8.37 4.59
N VAL A 112 11.11 8.09 4.47
CA VAL A 112 10.29 7.55 5.57
C VAL A 112 10.86 6.23 6.07
N GLY A 113 11.22 5.29 5.18
CA GLY A 113 11.88 4.04 5.54
C GLY A 113 13.16 4.26 6.37
N THR A 114 14.01 5.20 5.94
CA THR A 114 15.23 5.56 6.69
C THR A 114 14.91 6.15 8.07
N LYS A 115 13.95 7.08 8.15
CA LYS A 115 13.53 7.70 9.43
C LYS A 115 12.89 6.69 10.37
N LEU A 116 12.09 5.75 9.86
CA LEU A 116 11.54 4.63 10.62
C LEU A 116 12.66 3.80 11.25
N GLY A 117 13.75 3.51 10.54
CA GLY A 117 14.89 2.80 11.12
C GLY A 117 15.53 3.48 12.31
N VAL A 118 15.66 4.81 12.25
CA VAL A 118 16.15 5.60 13.38
C VAL A 118 15.13 5.61 14.53
N MET A 119 13.84 5.73 14.20
CA MET A 119 12.74 5.74 15.18
C MET A 119 12.64 4.41 15.92
N ASN A 120 12.65 3.29 15.19
CA ASN A 120 12.61 1.93 15.72
C ASN A 120 13.78 1.68 16.68
N THR A 121 14.98 2.10 16.28
CA THR A 121 16.18 2.02 17.13
C THR A 121 16.05 2.88 18.40
N ALA A 122 15.40 4.04 18.32
CA ALA A 122 15.13 4.88 19.49
C ALA A 122 14.12 4.21 20.43
N ILE A 123 13.06 3.59 19.91
CA ILE A 123 12.06 2.85 20.69
C ILE A 123 12.71 1.66 21.42
N GLU A 124 13.54 0.87 20.72
CA GLU A 124 14.30 -0.25 21.31
C GLU A 124 15.21 0.21 22.47
N LYS A 125 15.78 1.41 22.34
CA LYS A 125 16.60 2.06 23.38
C LYS A 125 15.79 2.82 24.42
N GLN A 126 14.46 2.78 24.35
CA GLN A 126 13.53 3.52 25.22
C GLN A 126 13.73 5.05 25.18
N ASP A 127 14.33 5.58 24.11
CA ASP A 127 14.46 7.01 23.84
C ASP A 127 13.18 7.53 23.14
N TYR A 128 12.08 7.50 23.89
CA TYR A 128 10.76 7.91 23.40
C TYR A 128 10.69 9.39 22.96
N PRO A 129 11.37 10.36 23.61
CA PRO A 129 11.41 11.73 23.11
C PRO A 129 11.96 11.84 21.68
N LYS A 130 13.06 11.12 21.40
CA LYS A 130 13.61 11.05 20.04
C LYS A 130 12.67 10.35 19.07
N ALA A 131 12.06 9.23 19.48
CA ALA A 131 11.10 8.51 18.65
C ALA A 131 9.90 9.41 18.25
N LYS A 132 9.34 10.18 19.20
CA LYS A 132 8.26 11.13 18.96
C LYS A 132 8.65 12.23 17.97
N ARG A 133 9.87 12.75 18.07
CA ARG A 133 10.39 13.75 17.12
C ARG A 133 10.46 13.17 15.70
N LEU A 134 10.98 11.95 15.56
CA LEU A 134 11.10 11.28 14.27
C LEU A 134 9.73 10.95 13.67
N LEU A 135 8.76 10.56 14.49
CA LEU A 135 7.38 10.37 14.04
C LEU A 135 6.81 11.68 13.48
N ALA A 136 6.99 12.81 14.16
CA ALA A 136 6.54 14.11 13.66
C ALA A 136 7.20 14.47 12.31
N GLU A 137 8.51 14.23 12.18
CA GLU A 137 9.22 14.43 10.90
C GLU A 137 8.65 13.54 9.78
N ILE A 138 8.33 12.27 10.07
CA ILE A 138 7.72 11.34 9.09
C ILE A 138 6.33 11.83 8.65
N LEU A 139 5.52 12.30 9.59
CA LEU A 139 4.17 12.80 9.29
C LEU A 139 4.20 14.08 8.44
N GLU A 140 5.21 14.93 8.60
CA GLU A 140 5.38 16.11 7.74
C GLU A 140 5.75 15.69 6.30
N VAL A 141 6.63 14.70 6.12
CA VAL A 141 6.92 14.14 4.79
C VAL A 141 5.65 13.65 4.10
N GLU A 142 4.77 12.93 4.83
CA GLU A 142 3.49 12.47 4.24
C GLU A 142 2.58 13.61 3.81
N LYS A 143 2.54 14.68 4.60
CA LYS A 143 1.74 15.87 4.31
C LYS A 143 2.27 16.57 3.07
N GLU A 144 3.59 16.74 2.96
CA GLU A 144 4.23 17.31 1.77
C GLU A 144 3.94 16.50 0.51
N VAL A 145 4.03 15.16 0.58
CA VAL A 145 3.68 14.28 -0.54
C VAL A 145 2.22 14.45 -0.96
N LYS A 146 1.28 14.47 0.00
CA LYS A 146 -0.15 14.67 -0.30
C LYS A 146 -0.43 16.03 -0.94
N GLN A 147 0.26 17.09 -0.49
CA GLN A 147 0.13 18.43 -1.06
C GLN A 147 0.79 18.55 -2.44
N GLY A 148 1.90 17.84 -2.67
CA GLY A 148 2.61 17.83 -3.95
C GLY A 148 1.89 17.05 -5.06
N ILE A 149 1.03 16.09 -4.70
CA ILE A 149 0.19 15.33 -5.65
C ILE A 149 -1.07 16.13 -6.06
N THR A 150 -1.52 17.05 -5.22
CA THR A 150 -2.78 17.80 -5.42
C THR A 150 -2.62 19.13 -6.16
N LYS A 151 -1.38 19.51 -6.51
CA LYS A 151 -1.04 20.68 -7.33
C LYS A 151 -0.75 20.27 -8.76
#